data_AF-A0A2P6MGZ9-F1
#
_entry.id   AF-A0A2P6MGZ9-F1
#
_cell.length_a   1.000
_cell.length_b   1.000
_cell.length_c   1.000
_cell.angle_alpha   90.00
_cell.angle_beta   90.00
_cell.angle_gamma   90.00
#
_symmetry.space_group_name_H-M   'P 1'
#
loop_
_entity.id
_entity.type
_entity.pdbx_description
1 polymer ?
#
loop_
_entity_poly.entity_id
_entity_poly.type
_entity_poly.pdbx_seq_one_letter_code
_entity_poly.pdbx_strand_id
1 'polypeptide(L)' 'MMAGGSMLVFLFFILGIFLLNIFTSIWAYRDSLRLGRSREYALVVLIGTLFFPILGLIVYLIIRSD' A
#
# COMPACT_ATOMS: atom_id res chain seq x y z
N MET A 1 15.52 11.32 -31.80
CA MET A 1 15.87 11.16 -30.37
C MET A 1 14.74 11.76 -29.53
N MET A 2 13.70 10.99 -29.18
CA MET A 2 12.59 11.45 -28.31
C MET A 2 12.21 10.43 -27.21
N ALA A 3 12.83 9.25 -27.19
CA ALA A 3 12.47 8.16 -26.28
C ALA A 3 12.92 8.35 -24.82
N GLY A 4 13.95 9.17 -24.57
CA GLY A 4 14.51 9.35 -23.22
C GLY A 4 13.57 10.08 -22.26
N GLY A 5 12.82 11.07 -22.75
CA GLY A 5 11.87 11.84 -21.93
C GLY A 5 10.66 11.01 -21.48
N SER A 6 10.08 10.22 -22.38
CA SER A 6 8.95 9.33 -22.07
C SER A 6 9.31 8.22 -21.06
N MET A 7 10.54 7.71 -21.11
CA MET A 7 11.00 6.67 -20.17
C MET A 7 11.14 7.20 -18.74
N LEU A 8 11.63 8.42 -18.56
CA LEU A 8 11.73 9.05 -17.23
C LEU A 8 10.35 9.27 -16.60
N VAL A 9 9.39 9.77 -17.38
CA VAL A 9 8.00 9.97 -16.90
C VAL A 9 7.39 8.64 -16.46
N PHE A 10 7.58 7.58 -17.23
CA PHE A 10 7.09 6.24 -16.90
C PHE A 10 7.70 5.70 -15.59
N LEU A 11 9.01 5.86 -15.40
CA LEU A 11 9.70 5.46 -14.16
C LEU A 11 9.21 6.24 -12.94
N PHE A 12 9.02 7.56 -13.06
CA PHE A 12 8.45 8.38 -12.00
C PHE A 12 7.04 7.94 -11.62
N PHE A 13 6.22 7.56 -12.61
CA PHE A 13 4.85 7.11 -12.37
C PHE A 13 4.82 5.77 -11.62
N ILE A 14 5.64 4.80 -12.03
CA ILE A 14 5.79 3.52 -11.33
C ILE A 14 6.28 3.74 -9.89
N LEU A 15 7.29 4.59 -9.72
CA LEU A 15 7.82 4.91 -8.39
C LEU A 15 6.73 5.55 -7.51
N GLY A 16 5.92 6.45 -8.06
CA GLY A 16 4.79 7.07 -7.36
C GLY A 16 3.77 6.03 -6.88
N ILE A 17 3.38 5.09 -7.75
CA ILE A 17 2.45 4.01 -7.39
C ILE A 17 3.06 3.09 -6.32
N PHE A 18 4.34 2.78 -6.44
CA PHE A 18 5.04 1.94 -5.46
C PHE A 18 5.09 2.60 -4.08
N LEU A 19 5.42 3.90 -4.02
CA LEU A 19 5.41 4.66 -2.78
C LEU A 19 3.99 4.75 -2.19
N LEU A 20 2.97 4.95 -3.03
CA LEU A 20 1.57 4.94 -2.59
C LEU A 20 1.18 3.59 -1.97
N ASN A 21 1.63 2.47 -2.54
CA ASN A 21 1.41 1.15 -1.97
C ASN A 21 2.08 0.98 -0.61
N ILE A 22 3.32 1.45 -0.44
CA ILE A 22 4.01 1.41 0.85
C ILE A 22 3.25 2.25 1.90
N PHE A 23 2.88 3.48 1.55
CA PHE A 23 2.16 4.36 2.47
C PHE A 23 0.79 3.80 2.88
N THR A 24 0.04 3.25 1.94
CA THR A 24 -1.25 2.60 2.23
C THR A 24 -1.09 1.36 3.09
N SER A 25 -0.05 0.55 2.85
CA SER A 25 0.26 -0.64 3.66
C SER A 25 0.62 -0.29 5.11
N ILE A 26 1.50 0.71 5.29
CA ILE A 26 1.86 1.23 6.62
C ILE A 26 0.63 1.81 7.32
N TRP A 27 -0.21 2.50 6.57
CA TRP A 27 -1.42 3.07 7.15
C TRP A 27 -2.40 1.99 7.59
N ALA A 28 -2.63 0.94 6.79
CA ALA A 28 -3.45 -0.21 7.17
C ALA A 28 -2.90 -0.93 8.41
N TYR A 29 -1.58 -1.06 8.55
CA TYR A 29 -0.93 -1.57 9.77
C TYR A 29 -1.24 -0.69 11.00
N ARG A 30 -1.06 0.63 10.87
CA ARG A 30 -1.32 1.56 11.97
C ARG A 30 -2.80 1.59 12.34
N ASP A 31 -3.67 1.47 11.35
CA ASP A 31 -5.11 1.47 11.55
C ASP A 31 -5.58 0.20 12.27
N SER A 32 -5.08 -0.96 11.86
CA SER A 32 -5.37 -2.22 12.55
C SER A 32 -4.88 -2.23 14.01
N LEU A 33 -3.74 -1.59 14.31
CA LEU A 33 -3.32 -1.37 15.69
C LEU A 33 -4.24 -0.41 16.48
N ARG A 34 -4.73 0.67 15.85
CA ARG A 34 -5.65 1.63 16.50
C ARG A 34 -6.99 0.99 16.84
N LEU A 35 -7.45 0.05 16.02
CA LEU A 35 -8.66 -0.73 16.25
C LEU A 35 -8.49 -1.82 17.33
N GLY A 36 -7.34 -1.86 18.02
CA GLY A 36 -7.08 -2.83 19.10
C GLY A 36 -6.84 -4.25 18.61
N ARG A 37 -6.53 -4.46 17.32
CA ARG A 37 -6.16 -5.78 16.80
C ARG A 37 -4.77 -6.18 17.30
N SER A 38 -4.50 -7.49 17.31
CA SER A 38 -3.20 -7.99 17.72
C SER A 38 -2.09 -7.55 16.78
N ARG A 39 -0.84 -7.54 17.26
CA ARG A 39 0.31 -7.11 16.45
C ARG A 39 0.57 -8.08 15.30
N GLU A 40 0.31 -9.36 15.51
CA GLU A 40 0.43 -10.41 14.50
C GLU A 40 -0.57 -10.17 13.36
N TYR A 41 -1.83 -9.82 13.70
CA TYR A 41 -2.83 -9.45 12.71
C TYR A 41 -2.39 -8.23 11.90
N ALA A 42 -1.92 -7.17 12.57
CA ALA A 42 -1.44 -5.97 11.90
C ALA A 42 -0.26 -6.29 10.96
N LEU A 43 0.69 -7.15 11.37
CA LEU A 43 1.80 -7.58 10.52
C LEU A 43 1.34 -8.38 9.30
N VAL A 44 0.35 -9.27 9.45
CA VAL A 44 -0.24 -9.99 8.32
C VAL A 44 -0.91 -9.02 7.34
N VAL A 45 -1.61 -8.00 7.84
CA VAL A 45 -2.18 -6.93 7.01
C VAL A 45 -1.09 -6.15 6.29
N LEU A 46 0.00 -5.77 6.96
CA LEU A 46 1.12 -5.05 6.36
C LEU A 46 1.78 -5.85 5.24
N ILE A 47 2.07 -7.13 5.48
CA ILE A 47 2.71 -7.99 4.48
C ILE A 47 1.74 -8.28 3.34
N GLY A 48 0.47 -8.59 3.64
CA GLY A 48 -0.56 -8.81 2.62
C GLY A 48 -0.77 -7.60 1.71
N THR A 49 -0.83 -6.40 2.28
CA THR A 49 -1.02 -5.13 1.53
C THR A 49 0.20 -4.75 0.68
N LEU A 50 1.41 -5.07 1.14
CA LEU A 50 2.68 -4.77 0.45
C LEU A 50 2.89 -5.65 -0.81
N PHE A 51 2.57 -6.94 -0.72
CA PHE A 51 2.74 -7.88 -1.85
C PHE A 51 1.54 -7.92 -2.79
N PHE A 52 0.36 -7.54 -2.31
CA PHE A 52 -0.86 -7.55 -3.09
C PHE A 52 -1.54 -6.18 -3.01
N PRO A 53 -1.10 -5.19 -3.81
CA PRO A 53 -1.63 -3.81 -3.76
C PRO A 53 -3.16 -3.73 -3.88
N ILE A 54 -3.73 -4.58 -4.72
CA ILE A 54 -5.18 -4.66 -4.95
C ILE A 54 -5.89 -5.24 -3.72
N LEU A 55 -5.35 -6.33 -3.15
CA LEU A 55 -5.86 -6.87 -1.89
C LEU A 55 -5.64 -5.89 -0.74
N GLY A 56 -4.60 -5.06 -0.79
CA GLY A 56 -4.36 -4.03 0.21
C GLY A 56 -5.46 -2.98 0.23
N LEU A 57 -5.98 -2.61 -0.94
CA LEU A 57 -7.15 -1.74 -1.05
C LEU A 57 -8.42 -2.41 -0.49
N ILE A 58 -8.61 -3.71 -0.73
CA ILE A 58 -9.75 -4.49 -0.23
C ILE A 58 -9.66 -4.67 1.30
N VAL A 59 -8.51 -5.05 1.82
CA VAL A 59 -8.24 -5.19 3.25
C VAL A 59 -8.42 -3.85 3.96
N TYR A 60 -7.97 -2.76 3.34
CA TYR A 60 -8.24 -1.43 3.84
C TYR A 60 -9.75 -1.11 3.94
N LEU A 61 -10.54 -1.44 2.91
CA LEU A 61 -12.00 -1.26 2.94
C LEU A 61 -12.70 -2.17 3.96
N ILE A 62 -12.16 -3.36 4.23
CA ILE A 62 -12.70 -4.30 5.22
C ILE A 62 -12.32 -3.87 6.66
N ILE A 63 -11.10 -3.37 6.87
CA ILE A 63 -10.60 -2.91 8.18
C ILE A 63 -11.19 -1.55 8.54
N ARG A 64 -11.42 -0.69 7.54
CA ARG A 64 -12.09 0.60 7.72
C ARG A 64 -13.57 0.37 8.03
N SER A 65 -13.84 0.07 9.29
CA SER A 65 -15.09 0.43 9.92
C SER A 65 -15.10 1.95 10.06
N ASP A 66 -16.06 2.60 9.41
CA ASP A 66 -16.48 3.94 9.83
C ASP A 66 -16.93 3.89 11.30
#